data_AF-A0A927NBM3-F1
#
_entry.id   AF-A0A927NBM3-F1
#
_cell.length_a   1.000
_cell.length_b   1.000
_cell.length_c   1.000
_cell.angle_alpha   90.00
_cell.angle_beta   90.00
_cell.angle_gamma   90.00
#
_symmetry.space_group_name_H-M   'P 1'
#
loop_
_entity.id
_entity.type
_entity.pdbx_description
1 polymer ?
#
loop_
_entity_poly.entity_id
_entity_poly.type
_entity_poly.pdbx_seq_one_letter_code
_entity_poly.pdbx_strand_id
1 'polypeptide(L)'
;MAKNKIYVEREVYVGKDEKEHFSYFVKGVVRGMEVKVRITPPDFGGYTVLEIVFADSNAAELTVKPFEIKDEKGRVTMTGNTYGVKSVDEDGVVYECKIKPFQESDKALLEMLLK
;
A
#
# COMPACT_ATOMS: atom_id res chain seq x y z
N MET A 1 2.34 16.87 14.96
CA MET A 1 2.96 16.69 13.62
C MET A 1 1.88 16.16 12.71
N ALA A 2 1.44 16.91 11.69
CA ALA A 2 0.55 16.37 10.68
C ALA A 2 1.31 15.25 9.96
N LYS A 3 0.84 14.00 10.10
CA LYS A 3 1.40 12.88 9.34
C LYS A 3 1.09 13.20 7.88
N ASN A 4 2.11 13.50 7.06
CA ASN A 4 1.89 13.70 5.63
C ASN A 4 1.15 12.46 5.10
N LYS A 5 -0.04 12.68 4.55
CA LYS A 5 -0.81 11.60 3.96
C LYS A 5 -0.06 11.11 2.73
N ILE A 6 0.34 9.85 2.77
CA ILE A 6 0.92 9.16 1.61
C ILE A 6 -0.24 8.49 0.90
N TYR A 7 -0.22 8.55 -0.42
CA TYR A 7 -1.25 7.95 -1.26
C TYR A 7 -0.66 6.75 -2.00
N VAL A 8 -1.52 5.76 -2.20
CA VAL A 8 -1.32 4.74 -3.23
C VAL A 8 -2.06 5.22 -4.47
N GLU A 9 -1.34 5.30 -5.57
CA GLU A 9 -1.85 5.63 -6.89
C GLU A 9 -2.04 4.35 -7.72
N ARG A 10 -2.91 4.41 -8.73
CA ARG A 10 -3.01 3.38 -9.77
C ARG A 10 -2.85 3.97 -11.16
N GLU A 11 -2.32 3.17 -12.07
CA GLU A 11 -2.28 3.48 -13.51
C GLU A 11 -2.60 2.23 -14.33
N VAL A 12 -3.14 2.43 -15.53
CA VAL A 12 -3.38 1.33 -16.47
C VAL A 12 -2.07 0.95 -17.14
N TYR A 13 -1.82 -0.35 -17.27
CA TYR A 13 -0.78 -0.90 -18.12
C TYR A 13 -1.34 -2.00 -19.03
N VAL A 14 -0.75 -2.15 -20.21
CA VAL A 14 -1.09 -3.24 -21.13
C VAL A 14 -0.21 -4.44 -20.80
N GLY A 15 -0.85 -5.53 -20.39
CA GLY A 15 -0.19 -6.80 -20.10
C GLY A 15 0.34 -7.48 -21.36
N LYS A 16 1.14 -8.53 -21.17
CA LYS A 16 1.64 -9.35 -22.29
C LYS A 16 0.52 -10.06 -23.07
N ASP A 17 -0.64 -10.19 -22.44
CA ASP A 17 -1.89 -10.71 -22.97
C ASP A 17 -2.71 -9.66 -23.74
N GLU A 18 -2.15 -8.47 -23.98
CA GLU A 18 -2.80 -7.32 -24.64
C GLU A 18 -4.03 -6.78 -23.90
N LYS A 19 -4.22 -7.17 -22.64
CA LYS A 19 -5.30 -6.68 -21.78
C LYS A 19 -4.81 -5.55 -20.90
N GLU A 20 -5.73 -4.65 -20.58
CA GLU A 20 -5.49 -3.58 -19.61
C GLU A 20 -5.62 -4.10 -18.18
N HIS A 21 -4.64 -3.73 -17.35
CA HIS A 21 -4.58 -4.07 -15.94
C HIS A 21 -4.19 -2.82 -15.14
N PHE A 22 -4.55 -2.76 -13.86
CA PHE A 22 -4.08 -1.71 -12.96
C PHE A 22 -2.77 -2.09 -12.29
N SER A 23 -1.78 -1.19 -12.35
CA SER A 23 -0.60 -1.21 -11.49
C SER A 23 -0.79 -0.24 -10.34
N TYR A 24 -0.53 -0.69 -9.12
CA TYR A 24 -0.68 0.10 -7.89
C TYR A 24 0.68 0.42 -7.29
N PHE A 25 0.89 1.67 -6.88
CA PHE A 25 2.20 2.11 -6.39
C PHE A 25 2.15 3.32 -5.47
N VAL A 26 3.21 3.52 -4.69
CA VAL A 26 3.48 4.74 -3.92
C VAL A 26 4.61 5.50 -4.61
N LYS A 27 4.43 6.79 -4.86
CA LYS A 27 5.52 7.68 -5.32
C LYS A 27 6.10 8.47 -4.15
N GLY A 28 7.38 8.80 -4.25
CA GLY A 28 8.03 9.72 -3.33
C GLY A 28 9.48 10.00 -3.69
N VAL A 29 10.17 10.71 -2.81
CA VAL A 29 11.58 11.08 -3.00
C VAL A 29 12.42 10.51 -1.87
N VAL A 30 13.43 9.71 -2.21
CA VAL A 30 14.42 9.18 -1.26
C VAL A 30 15.79 9.74 -1.62
N ARG A 31 16.38 10.54 -0.72
CA ARG A 31 17.70 11.18 -0.91
C ARG A 31 17.83 11.93 -2.25
N GLY A 32 16.77 12.63 -2.66
CA GLY A 32 16.74 13.40 -3.91
C GLY A 32 16.44 12.57 -5.17
N MET A 33 16.23 11.25 -5.05
CA MET A 33 15.82 10.40 -6.16
C MET A 33 14.32 10.13 -6.10
N GLU A 34 13.62 10.36 -7.21
CA GLU A 34 12.22 9.93 -7.35
C GLU A 34 12.15 8.40 -7.41
N VAL A 35 11.31 7.82 -6.56
CA VAL A 35 11.12 6.38 -6.47
C VAL A 35 9.64 6.04 -6.62
N LYS A 36 9.38 4.90 -7.24
CA LYS A 36 8.04 4.33 -7.44
C LYS A 36 8.03 2.94 -6.84
N VAL A 37 7.23 2.75 -5.80
CA VAL A 37 7.16 1.51 -5.02
C VAL A 37 5.92 0.76 -5.39
N ARG A 38 6.06 -0.41 -6.02
CA ARG A 38 4.91 -1.24 -6.40
C ARG A 38 4.34 -1.97 -5.19
N ILE A 39 3.02 -1.97 -5.11
CA ILE A 39 2.26 -2.68 -4.09
C ILE A 39 1.30 -3.67 -4.74
N THR A 40 0.94 -4.70 -3.99
CA THR A 40 0.04 -5.75 -4.44
C THR A 40 -0.77 -6.25 -3.25
N PRO A 41 -2.00 -6.74 -3.44
CA PRO A 41 -2.72 -7.45 -2.39
C PRO A 41 -1.99 -8.75 -2.01
N PRO A 42 -2.28 -9.34 -0.83
CA PRO A 42 -1.71 -10.61 -0.39
C PRO A 42 -2.01 -11.78 -1.35
N ASP A 43 -3.19 -11.75 -1.98
CA ASP A 43 -3.76 -12.76 -2.86
C ASP A 43 -4.54 -12.14 -4.03
N PHE A 44 -4.91 -12.95 -5.03
CA PHE A 44 -5.59 -12.48 -6.24
C PHE A 44 -6.99 -11.89 -5.99
N GLY A 45 -7.74 -12.38 -4.99
CA GLY A 45 -9.06 -11.83 -4.65
C GLY A 45 -8.97 -10.41 -4.11
N GLY A 46 -7.84 -10.03 -3.52
CA GLY A 46 -7.60 -8.68 -3.04
C GLY A 46 -7.58 -7.60 -4.13
N TYR A 47 -7.41 -7.96 -5.42
CA TYR A 47 -7.51 -6.97 -6.51
C TYR A 47 -8.93 -6.44 -6.66
N THR A 48 -9.96 -7.27 -6.50
CA THR A 48 -11.36 -6.82 -6.47
C THR A 48 -11.61 -5.88 -5.30
N VAL A 49 -10.98 -6.13 -4.14
CA VAL A 49 -11.08 -5.23 -3.00
C VAL A 49 -10.39 -3.88 -3.29
N LEU A 50 -9.25 -3.88 -4.00
CA LEU A 50 -8.61 -2.64 -4.45
C LEU A 50 -9.48 -1.87 -5.43
N GLU A 51 -10.16 -2.53 -6.37
CA GLU A 51 -11.11 -1.87 -7.28
C GLU A 51 -12.21 -1.15 -6.50
N ILE A 52 -12.77 -1.79 -5.46
CA ILE A 52 -13.77 -1.17 -4.59
C ILE A 52 -13.18 0.02 -3.81
N VAL A 53 -11.99 -0.13 -3.23
CA VAL A 53 -11.34 0.95 -2.46
C VAL A 53 -11.05 2.16 -3.35
N PHE A 54 -10.60 1.93 -4.59
CA PHE A 54 -10.31 3.03 -5.50
C PHE A 54 -11.57 3.62 -6.13
N ALA A 55 -12.63 2.83 -6.33
CA ALA A 55 -13.84 3.22 -7.05
C ALA A 55 -13.48 3.97 -8.35
N ASP A 56 -13.89 5.22 -8.50
CA ASP A 56 -13.59 6.09 -9.65
C ASP A 56 -12.32 6.95 -9.47
N SER A 57 -11.64 6.85 -8.32
CA SER A 57 -10.41 7.59 -8.02
C SER A 57 -9.16 6.88 -8.57
N ASN A 58 -8.10 7.67 -8.82
CA ASN A 58 -6.77 7.14 -9.13
C ASN A 58 -5.82 7.14 -7.93
N ALA A 59 -6.29 7.58 -6.76
CA ALA A 59 -5.52 7.61 -5.53
C ALA A 59 -6.38 7.28 -4.30
N ALA A 60 -5.80 6.55 -3.36
CA ALA A 60 -6.39 6.23 -2.07
C ALA A 60 -5.33 6.30 -0.95
N GLU A 61 -5.75 6.52 0.30
CA GLU A 61 -4.84 6.81 1.42
C GLU A 61 -4.09 5.53 1.86
N LEU A 62 -2.76 5.60 1.97
CA LEU A 62 -1.95 4.53 2.55
C LEU A 62 -2.14 4.50 4.08
N THR A 63 -2.56 3.37 4.63
CA THR A 63 -2.57 3.10 6.06
C THR A 63 -1.32 2.34 6.46
N VAL A 64 -0.67 2.79 7.54
CA VAL A 64 0.50 2.13 8.13
C VAL A 64 0.19 1.84 9.58
N LYS A 65 0.08 0.55 9.92
CA LYS A 65 -0.22 0.08 11.27
C LYS A 65 1.01 -0.66 11.81
N PRO A 66 1.76 -0.08 12.77
CA PRO A 66 2.87 -0.78 13.41
C PRO A 66 2.36 -1.99 14.19
N PHE A 67 3.14 -3.06 14.20
CA PHE A 67 2.86 -4.25 15.01
C PHE A 67 4.10 -4.67 15.79
N GLU A 68 3.84 -5.36 16.89
CA GLU A 68 4.84 -5.96 17.75
C GLU A 68 4.38 -7.39 18.08
N ILE A 69 5.22 -8.38 17.80
CA ILE A 69 5.01 -9.76 18.22
C ILE A 69 5.85 -10.00 19.47
N LYS A 70 5.21 -10.55 20.49
CA LYS A 70 5.86 -10.96 21.75
C LYS A 70 5.83 -12.48 21.89
N ASP A 71 6.86 -13.03 22.53
CA ASP A 71 6.84 -14.41 23.00
C ASP A 71 5.92 -14.58 24.22
N GLU A 72 5.75 -15.82 24.69
CA GLU A 72 4.95 -16.16 25.87
C GLU A 72 5.44 -15.48 27.16
N LYS A 73 6.69 -14.99 27.19
CA LYS A 73 7.30 -14.28 28.32
C LYS A 73 7.22 -12.76 28.18
N GLY A 74 6.52 -12.27 27.16
CA GLY A 74 6.34 -10.83 26.90
C GLY A 74 7.54 -10.15 26.25
N ARG A 75 8.57 -10.89 25.81
CA ARG A 75 9.72 -10.33 25.10
C ARG A 75 9.35 -10.09 23.64
N VAL A 76 9.66 -8.89 23.14
CA VAL A 76 9.47 -8.55 21.73
C VAL A 76 10.39 -9.39 20.85
N THR A 77 9.79 -10.18 19.97
CA THR A 77 10.50 -11.05 19.01
C THR A 77 10.51 -10.46 17.61
N MET A 78 9.52 -9.64 17.25
CA MET A 78 9.44 -8.99 15.95
C MET A 78 8.69 -7.68 16.03
N THR A 79 9.18 -6.65 15.34
CA THR A 79 8.45 -5.41 15.08
C THR A 79 8.38 -5.17 13.58
N GLY A 80 7.37 -4.44 13.14
CA GLY A 80 7.23 -4.08 11.74
C GLY A 80 5.99 -3.25 11.47
N ASN A 81 5.69 -3.02 10.21
CA ASN A 81 4.48 -2.34 9.77
C ASN A 81 3.63 -3.27 8.91
N THR A 82 2.32 -3.22 9.12
CA THR A 82 1.34 -3.69 8.14
C THR A 82 0.83 -2.51 7.33
N TYR A 83 0.55 -2.76 6.06
CA TYR A 83 0.13 -1.75 5.10
C TYR A 83 -1.29 -2.04 4.61
N GLY A 84 -2.06 -0.98 4.43
CA GLY A 84 -3.35 -1.04 3.80
C GLY A 84 -3.58 0.19 2.93
N VAL A 85 -4.63 0.13 2.13
CA VAL A 85 -5.13 1.26 1.36
C VAL A 85 -6.56 1.47 1.77
N LYS A 86 -6.94 2.72 2.08
CA LYS A 86 -8.30 3.06 2.46
C LYS A 86 -8.86 4.23 1.68
N SER A 87 -10.17 4.22 1.52
CA SER A 87 -10.99 5.34 1.07
C SER A 87 -12.23 5.44 1.95
N VAL A 88 -12.90 6.57 1.87
CA VAL A 88 -14.18 6.83 2.55
C VAL A 88 -15.14 7.33 1.48
N ASP A 89 -16.32 6.75 1.39
CA ASP A 89 -17.35 7.19 0.45
C ASP A 89 -18.14 8.40 0.97
N GLU A 90 -19.17 8.80 0.22
CA GLU A 90 -20.03 9.95 0.56
C GLU A 90 -20.86 9.72 1.83
N ASP A 91 -21.19 8.47 2.15
CA ASP A 91 -21.96 8.07 3.34
C ASP A 91 -21.06 7.87 4.58
N GLY A 92 -19.75 8.02 4.43
CA GLY A 92 -18.77 7.86 5.52
C GLY A 92 -18.34 6.40 5.76
N VAL A 93 -18.68 5.47 4.87
CA VAL A 93 -18.26 4.06 4.94
C VAL A 93 -16.78 3.97 4.56
N VAL A 94 -16.01 3.27 5.40
CA VAL A 94 -14.59 3.05 5.19
C VAL A 94 -14.37 1.74 4.44
N TYR A 95 -13.75 1.83 3.28
CA TYR A 95 -13.26 0.67 2.52
C TYR A 95 -11.76 0.55 2.74
N GLU A 96 -11.28 -0.63 3.16
CA GLU A 96 -9.85 -0.88 3.39
C GLU A 96 -9.42 -2.20 2.75
N CYS A 97 -8.31 -2.18 2.02
CA CYS A 97 -7.64 -3.35 1.47
C CYS A 97 -6.25 -3.52 2.11
N LYS A 98 -5.89 -4.72 2.55
CA LYS A 98 -4.51 -5.02 2.97
C LYS A 98 -3.62 -5.12 1.74
N ILE A 99 -2.40 -4.60 1.84
CA ILE A 99 -1.42 -4.65 0.75
C ILE A 99 -0.03 -5.03 1.28
N LYS A 100 0.84 -5.46 0.37
CA LYS A 100 2.26 -5.71 0.60
C LYS A 100 3.09 -5.12 -0.54
N PRO A 101 4.36 -4.75 -0.29
CA PRO A 101 5.30 -4.47 -1.37
C PRO A 101 5.38 -5.65 -2.33
N PHE A 102 5.48 -5.38 -3.64
CA PHE A 102 5.48 -6.43 -4.67
C PHE A 102 6.71 -7.34 -4.59
N GLN A 103 7.86 -6.78 -4.24
CA GLN A 103 9.14 -7.47 -4.11
C GLN A 103 9.98 -6.83 -3.00
N GLU A 104 11.14 -7.44 -2.69
CA GLU A 104 12.00 -7.01 -1.59
C GLU A 104 12.56 -5.58 -1.75
N SER A 105 12.92 -5.18 -2.98
CA SER A 105 13.36 -3.81 -3.24
C SER A 105 12.25 -2.77 -3.03
N ASP A 106 11.02 -3.11 -3.42
CA ASP A 106 9.84 -2.28 -3.13
C ASP A 106 9.63 -2.13 -1.61
N LYS A 107 9.85 -3.20 -0.84
CA LYS A 107 9.79 -3.14 0.63
C LYS A 107 10.84 -2.18 1.20
N ALA A 108 12.09 -2.31 0.75
CA ALA A 108 13.18 -1.45 1.20
C ALA A 108 12.91 0.03 0.88
N LEU A 109 12.42 0.33 -0.33
CA LEU A 109 12.06 1.68 -0.73
C LEU A 109 10.88 2.23 0.08
N LEU A 110 9.85 1.42 0.35
CA LEU A 110 8.74 1.83 1.20
C LEU A 110 9.23 2.20 2.60
N GLU A 111 10.08 1.37 3.20
CA GLU A 111 10.66 1.64 4.51
C GLU A 111 11.53 2.91 4.52
N MET A 112 12.20 3.24 3.41
CA MET A 112 12.93 4.50 3.26
C MET A 112 12.00 5.70 3.13
N LEU A 113 10.85 5.55 2.45
CA LEU A 113 9.85 6.61 2.29
C LEU A 113 9.07 6.91 3.57
N LEU A 114 8.89 5.91 4.44
CA LEU A 114 8.10 6.03 5.67
C LEU A 114 8.91 6.51 6.89
N LYS A 115 10.22 6.73 6.73
CA LYS A 115 11.12 7.26 7.76
C LYS A 115 11.07 8.78 7.82
#